data_AF-A0A6J3L2Z7-F1
#
_entry.id   AF-A0A6J3L2Z7-F1
#
_cell.length_a   1.000
_cell.length_b   1.000
_cell.length_c   1.000
_cell.angle_alpha   90.00
_cell.angle_beta   90.00
_cell.angle_gamma   90.00
#
_symmetry.space_group_name_H-M   'P 1'
#
loop_
_entity.id
_entity.type
_entity.pdbx_description
1 polymer ?
#
loop_
_entity_poly.entity_id
_entity_poly.type
_entity_poly.pdbx_seq_one_letter_code
_entity_poly.pdbx_strand_id
1 'polypeptide(L)'
;MPYKKLPVLEVDGKPVAQSNAVARYLARKYDLMGKDEWDAMICDELVDTLGDLKQAALENFEYMFVAPALDKYPALQALKRSIHRIPAIFDWLIRRPFTNS
;
A
#
# COMPACT_ATOMS: atom_id res chain seq x y z
N MET A 1 15.73 -13.96 -6.85
CA MET A 1 14.69 -12.93 -7.03
C MET A 1 13.49 -13.54 -7.75
N PRO A 2 12.37 -13.81 -7.07
CA PRO A 2 11.20 -14.39 -7.71
C PRO A 2 10.66 -13.46 -8.81
N TYR A 3 10.42 -14.01 -9.99
CA TYR A 3 9.81 -13.32 -11.14
C TYR A 3 10.52 -12.03 -11.61
N LYS A 4 11.76 -11.77 -11.17
CA LYS A 4 12.49 -10.51 -11.44
C LYS A 4 11.70 -9.25 -11.07
N LYS A 5 10.86 -9.33 -10.04
CA LYS A 5 10.05 -8.20 -9.52
C LYS A 5 10.49 -7.80 -8.12
N LEU A 6 10.29 -6.52 -7.80
CA LEU A 6 10.35 -5.96 -6.44
C LEU A 6 8.95 -5.46 -6.05
N PRO A 7 8.62 -5.39 -4.74
CA PRO A 7 9.43 -5.80 -3.58
C PRO A 7 9.48 -7.32 -3.37
N VAL A 8 10.46 -7.82 -2.61
CA VAL A 8 10.58 -9.23 -2.20
C VAL A 8 10.64 -9.32 -0.68
N LEU A 9 9.80 -10.17 -0.08
CA LEU A 9 9.89 -10.60 1.31
C LEU A 9 10.30 -12.07 1.36
N GLU A 10 11.23 -12.42 2.24
CA GLU A 10 11.64 -13.81 2.50
C GLU A 10 11.12 -14.26 3.86
N VAL A 11 10.39 -15.39 3.90
CA VAL A 11 9.85 -16.00 5.13
C VAL A 11 10.35 -17.43 5.17
N ASP A 12 11.15 -17.77 6.18
CA ASP A 12 11.74 -19.12 6.37
C ASP A 12 12.45 -19.65 5.11
N GLY A 13 13.26 -18.79 4.46
CA GLY A 13 13.98 -19.13 3.23
C GLY A 13 13.10 -19.17 1.97
N LYS A 14 11.80 -18.86 2.07
CA LYS A 14 10.85 -18.85 0.94
C LYS A 14 10.56 -17.42 0.49
N PRO A 15 11.00 -17.02 -0.72
CA PRO A 15 10.81 -15.65 -1.19
C PRO A 15 9.46 -15.42 -1.88
N VAL A 16 8.82 -14.28 -1.62
CA VAL A 16 7.53 -13.82 -2.21
C VAL A 16 7.71 -12.43 -2.81
N ALA A 17 7.33 -12.25 -4.08
CA ALA A 17 7.58 -11.02 -4.85
C ALA A 17 6.31 -10.32 -5.36
N GLN A 18 5.27 -10.25 -4.53
CA GLN A 18 3.99 -9.59 -4.83
C GLN A 18 3.61 -8.65 -3.70
N SER A 19 3.55 -7.34 -3.95
CA SER A 19 3.42 -6.32 -2.90
C SER A 19 2.18 -6.50 -2.04
N ASN A 20 1.01 -6.77 -2.64
CA ASN A 20 -0.24 -6.92 -1.91
C ASN A 20 -0.25 -8.23 -1.11
N ALA A 21 0.33 -9.31 -1.64
CA ALA A 21 0.47 -10.57 -0.90
C ALA A 21 1.39 -10.39 0.33
N VAL A 22 2.49 -9.65 0.18
CA VAL A 22 3.40 -9.29 1.28
C VAL A 22 2.68 -8.44 2.34
N ALA A 23 1.97 -7.39 1.92
CA ALA A 23 1.22 -6.53 2.82
C ALA A 23 0.17 -7.31 3.62
N ARG A 24 -0.61 -8.16 2.94
CA ARG A 24 -1.66 -8.99 3.57
C ARG A 24 -1.08 -10.03 4.55
N TYR A 25 0.05 -10.64 4.21
CA TYR A 25 0.75 -11.53 5.13
C TYR A 25 1.18 -10.82 6.42
N LEU A 26 1.79 -9.62 6.30
CA LEU A 26 2.22 -8.83 7.45
C LEU A 26 1.02 -8.33 8.26
N ALA A 27 -0.05 -7.90 7.60
CA ALA A 27 -1.26 -7.44 8.26
C ALA A 27 -1.86 -8.55 9.15
N ARG A 28 -1.98 -9.79 8.63
CA ARG A 28 -2.40 -10.94 9.45
C ARG A 28 -1.43 -11.25 10.59
N LYS A 29 -0.13 -11.22 10.32
CA LYS A 29 0.90 -11.54 11.33
C LYS A 29 0.89 -10.59 12.53
N TYR A 30 0.46 -9.35 12.32
CA TYR A 30 0.44 -8.30 13.34
C TYR A 30 -0.97 -7.83 13.72
N ASP A 31 -2.00 -8.63 13.44
CA ASP A 31 -3.39 -8.36 13.84
C ASP A 31 -3.95 -7.02 13.30
N LEU A 32 -3.64 -6.71 12.03
CA LEU A 32 -4.05 -5.49 11.33
C LEU A 32 -5.17 -5.71 10.31
N MET A 33 -5.84 -6.88 10.34
CA MET A 33 -6.95 -7.21 9.43
C MET A 33 -8.33 -6.87 10.01
N GLY A 34 -8.39 -6.25 11.19
CA GLY A 34 -9.63 -6.01 11.92
C GLY A 34 -10.02 -7.17 12.83
N LYS A 35 -11.22 -7.10 13.43
CA LYS A 35 -11.59 -7.99 14.56
C LYS A 35 -12.18 -9.33 14.10
N ASP A 36 -12.68 -9.41 12.88
CA ASP A 36 -13.42 -10.55 12.33
C ASP A 36 -13.24 -10.66 10.81
N GLU A 37 -13.79 -11.74 10.25
CA GLU A 37 -13.74 -12.02 8.81
C GLU A 37 -14.39 -10.93 7.96
N TRP A 38 -15.38 -10.21 8.51
CA TRP A 38 -16.02 -9.11 7.79
C TRP A 38 -15.07 -7.93 7.65
N ASP A 39 -14.41 -7.50 8.74
CA ASP A 39 -13.41 -6.44 8.68
C ASP A 39 -12.25 -6.81 7.74
N ALA A 40 -11.82 -8.08 7.76
CA ALA A 40 -10.77 -8.57 6.87
C ALA A 40 -11.17 -8.50 5.40
N MET A 41 -12.43 -8.84 5.09
CA MET A 41 -12.98 -8.73 3.74
C MET A 41 -13.03 -7.27 3.27
N ILE A 42 -13.38 -6.32 4.15
CA ILE A 42 -13.38 -4.89 3.83
C ILE A 42 -11.95 -4.40 3.54
N CYS A 43 -10.94 -4.88 4.27
CA CYS A 43 -9.54 -4.58 3.94
C CYS A 43 -9.16 -5.07 2.53
N ASP A 44 -9.61 -6.27 2.14
CA ASP A 44 -9.34 -6.81 0.81
C ASP A 44 -10.07 -6.03 -0.29
N GLU A 45 -11.35 -5.70 -0.09
CA GLU A 45 -12.13 -4.86 -1.02
C GLU A 45 -11.44 -3.50 -1.28
N LEU A 46 -10.93 -2.85 -0.23
CA LEU A 46 -10.22 -1.58 -0.35
C LEU A 46 -8.91 -1.70 -1.14
N VAL A 47 -8.14 -2.77 -0.90
CA VAL A 47 -6.87 -3.01 -1.61
C VAL A 47 -7.11 -3.28 -3.09
N ASP A 48 -8.13 -4.07 -3.41
CA ASP A 48 -8.45 -4.44 -4.79
C ASP A 48 -9.04 -3.24 -5.55
N THR A 49 -9.92 -2.46 -4.92
CA THR A 49 -10.46 -1.20 -5.49
C THR A 49 -9.34 -0.22 -5.85
N LEU A 50 -8.30 -0.10 -5.00
CA LEU A 50 -7.12 0.72 -5.30
C LEU A 50 -6.31 0.16 -6.48
N GLY A 51 -6.26 -1.15 -6.63
CA GLY A 51 -5.66 -1.84 -7.77
C GLY A 51 -6.36 -1.49 -9.08
N ASP A 52 -7.69 -1.60 -9.10
CA ASP A 52 -8.52 -1.28 -10.27
C ASP A 52 -8.41 0.20 -10.64
N LEU A 53 -8.45 1.09 -9.65
CA LEU A 53 -8.26 2.53 -9.88
C LEU A 53 -6.88 2.83 -10.47
N LYS A 54 -5.84 2.17 -9.98
CA LYS A 54 -4.47 2.31 -10.54
C LYS A 54 -4.42 1.82 -11.98
N GLN A 55 -5.08 0.70 -12.29
CA GLN A 55 -5.15 0.18 -13.66
C GLN A 55 -5.88 1.15 -14.60
N ALA A 56 -7.05 1.64 -14.20
CA ALA A 56 -7.80 2.64 -14.97
C ALA A 56 -7.01 3.95 -15.16
N ALA A 57 -6.21 4.36 -14.17
CA ALA A 57 -5.32 5.51 -14.30
C ALA A 57 -4.11 5.24 -15.20
N LEU A 58 -3.60 4.01 -15.26
CA LEU A 58 -2.51 3.62 -16.17
C LEU A 58 -2.97 3.63 -17.64
N GLU A 59 -4.21 3.27 -17.90
CA GLU A 59 -4.83 3.35 -19.22
C GLU A 59 -5.03 4.80 -19.70
N ASN A 60 -5.09 5.75 -18.77
CA ASN A 60 -5.21 7.18 -19.05
C ASN A 60 -3.96 7.94 -18.60
N PHE A 61 -2.92 7.97 -19.46
CA PHE A 61 -1.58 8.52 -19.22
C PHE A 61 -1.53 9.90 -18.52
N GLU A 62 -2.55 10.74 -18.70
CA GLU A 62 -2.70 12.07 -18.11
C GLU A 62 -2.98 12.04 -16.58
N TYR A 63 -3.58 10.97 -16.05
CA TYR A 63 -3.84 10.79 -14.62
C TYR A 63 -2.64 10.20 -13.85
N MET A 64 -1.63 9.70 -14.55
CA MET A 64 -0.50 8.97 -13.96
C MET A 64 0.45 9.88 -13.16
N PHE A 65 0.56 11.15 -13.53
CA PHE A 65 1.41 12.13 -12.86
C PHE A 65 0.59 13.01 -11.91
N VAL A 66 0.17 12.37 -10.82
CA VAL A 66 -0.59 12.95 -9.71
C VAL A 66 0.26 13.98 -8.96
N ALA A 67 0.31 15.21 -9.46
CA ALA A 67 0.58 16.37 -8.61
C ALA A 67 -0.72 16.95 -8.01
N PRO A 68 -1.89 16.95 -8.70
CA PRO A 68 -3.14 17.41 -8.08
C PRO A 68 -4.26 16.36 -8.03
N ALA A 69 -4.02 15.06 -8.23
CA ALA A 69 -5.14 14.10 -8.28
C ALA A 69 -5.90 13.97 -6.96
N LEU A 70 -5.32 14.37 -5.82
CA LEU A 70 -6.04 14.46 -4.54
C LEU A 70 -6.70 15.83 -4.31
N ASP A 71 -6.46 16.85 -5.14
CA ASP A 71 -7.01 18.20 -4.96
C ASP A 71 -8.53 18.23 -5.07
N LYS A 72 -9.09 17.33 -5.87
CA LYS A 72 -10.53 17.14 -6.01
C LYS A 72 -11.16 16.37 -4.84
N TYR A 73 -10.36 15.77 -3.96
CA TYR A 73 -10.81 14.83 -2.92
C TYR A 73 -10.31 15.25 -1.53
N PRO A 74 -10.93 16.27 -0.90
CA PRO A 74 -10.47 16.79 0.40
C PRO A 74 -10.48 15.74 1.52
N ALA A 75 -11.40 14.76 1.46
CA ALA A 75 -11.43 13.64 2.40
C ALA A 75 -10.19 12.75 2.28
N LEU A 76 -9.75 12.42 1.06
CA LEU A 76 -8.52 11.64 0.84
C LEU A 76 -7.27 12.41 1.26
N GLN A 77 -7.26 13.73 1.08
CA GLN A 77 -6.18 14.55 1.63
C GLN A 77 -6.16 14.54 3.16
N ALA A 78 -7.32 14.62 3.82
CA ALA A 78 -7.42 14.55 5.26
C ALA A 78 -6.97 13.17 5.78
N LEU A 79 -7.33 12.09 5.09
CA LEU A 79 -6.87 10.74 5.40
C LEU A 79 -5.36 10.62 5.26
N LYS A 80 -4.77 11.08 4.14
CA LYS A 80 -3.31 11.11 3.95
C LYS A 80 -2.61 11.86 5.07
N ARG A 81 -3.11 13.04 5.45
CA ARG A 81 -2.59 13.84 6.57
C ARG A 81 -2.67 13.08 7.89
N SER A 82 -3.76 12.35 8.14
CA SER A 82 -3.96 11.60 9.37
C SER A 82 -3.01 10.40 9.46
N ILE A 83 -2.82 9.65 8.37
CA ILE A 83 -1.87 8.53 8.28
C ILE A 83 -0.44 9.03 8.56
N HIS A 84 -0.05 10.16 7.95
CA HIS A 84 1.29 10.74 8.14
C HIS A 84 1.54 11.26 9.57
N ARG A 85 0.50 11.40 10.41
CA ARG A 85 0.62 11.81 11.81
C ARG A 85 0.78 10.63 12.77
N ILE A 86 0.62 9.38 12.31
CA ILE A 86 0.87 8.20 13.13
C ILE A 86 2.38 8.17 13.46
N PRO A 87 2.80 8.20 14.73
CA PRO A 87 4.22 8.37 15.09
C PRO A 87 5.14 7.34 14.43
N ALA A 88 4.77 6.06 14.47
CA ALA A 88 5.57 4.99 13.86
C ALA A 88 5.75 5.15 12.33
N ILE A 89 4.73 5.67 11.64
CA ILE A 89 4.79 5.93 10.20
C ILE A 89 5.63 7.18 9.93
N PHE A 90 5.39 8.25 10.68
CA PHE A 90 6.14 9.50 10.57
C PHE A 90 7.64 9.28 10.77
N ASP A 91 8.01 8.59 11.85
CA ASP A 91 9.40 8.27 12.16
C ASP A 91 10.04 7.40 11.07
N TRP A 92 9.30 6.42 10.54
CA TRP A 92 9.78 5.61 9.42
C TRP A 92 9.99 6.44 8.15
N LEU A 93 9.09 7.38 7.84
CA LEU A 93 9.22 8.26 6.67
C LEU A 93 10.47 9.13 6.73
N ILE A 94 10.89 9.57 7.92
CA ILE A 94 12.12 10.36 8.11
C ILE A 94 13.37 9.49 7.94
N ARG A 95 13.36 8.27 8.48
CA ARG A 95 14.57 7.43 8.56
C ARG A 95 14.71 6.40 7.43
N ARG A 96 13.70 6.26 6.56
CA ARG A 96 13.70 5.22 5.53
C ARG A 96 14.94 5.37 4.62
N PRO A 97 15.61 4.27 4.27
CA PRO A 97 16.78 4.34 3.41
C PRO A 97 16.40 4.85 2.01
N PHE A 98 17.25 5.70 1.46
CA PHE A 98 17.14 6.12 0.07
C PHE A 98 17.74 5.04 -0.81
N THR A 99 16.91 4.38 -1.61
CA THR A 99 17.38 3.48 -2.67
C THR A 99 17.68 4.31 -3.90
N ASN A 100 18.96 4.43 -4.27
CA ASN A 100 19.34 4.91 -5.61
C ASN A 100 18.74 3.92 -6.62
N SER A 101 17.68 4.34 -7.29
CA SER A 101 17.04 3.60 -8.38
C SER A 101 17.76 3.88 -9.69
#